data_AF-A0A7J7G4P1-F1
#
_entry.id   AF-A0A7J7G4P1-F1
#
_cell.length_a   1.000
_cell.length_b   1.000
_cell.length_c   1.000
_cell.angle_alpha   90.00
_cell.angle_beta   90.00
_cell.angle_gamma   90.00
#
_symmetry.space_group_name_H-M   'P 1'
#
loop_
_entity.id
_entity.type
_entity.pdbx_description
1 polymer ?
#
loop_
_entity_poly.entity_id
_entity_poly.type
_entity_poly.pdbx_seq_one_letter_code
_entity_poly.pdbx_strand_id
1 'polypeptide(L)'
;MRPMLKSSFCLQPPGDTPTRRSTFDSIVAGCIPVFFEDQSAKSQYGWHLPEEQYGEFSVFIPKEDVVFKGLRVLDVLMSIPRGEVRRMRDKVLEMMPRVMYRKHGSSLALKNKKDAFDIAVEGTLQRIKSRLKEVGLK
;
A
#
# COMPACT_ATOMS: atom_id res chain seq x y z
N MET A 1 -11.58 -11.96 2.63
CA MET A 1 -11.39 -10.78 3.51
C MET A 1 -11.67 -11.03 5.00
N ARG A 2 -12.65 -11.87 5.42
CA ARG A 2 -12.95 -12.07 6.87
C ARG A 2 -11.72 -12.36 7.76
N PRO A 3 -10.73 -13.17 7.33
CA PRO A 3 -9.50 -13.35 8.11
C PRO A 3 -8.70 -12.04 8.26
N MET A 4 -8.54 -11.29 7.17
CA MET A 4 -7.76 -10.04 7.14
C MET A 4 -8.31 -8.98 8.09
N LEU A 5 -9.64 -8.87 8.23
CA LEU A 5 -10.27 -7.93 9.18
C LEU A 5 -9.87 -8.18 10.64
N LYS A 6 -9.51 -9.42 10.97
CA LYS A 6 -9.10 -9.86 12.31
C LYS A 6 -7.58 -9.98 12.48
N SER A 7 -6.82 -9.85 11.39
CA SER A 7 -5.36 -9.94 11.41
C SER A 7 -4.73 -8.56 11.59
N SER A 8 -3.58 -8.52 12.28
CA SER A 8 -2.74 -7.32 12.30
C SER A 8 -1.89 -7.21 11.03
N PHE A 9 -1.38 -8.33 10.54
CA PHE A 9 -0.44 -8.42 9.42
C PHE A 9 -0.97 -9.35 8.33
N CYS A 10 -0.73 -8.97 7.06
CA CYS A 10 -1.14 -9.72 5.88
C CYS A 10 0.07 -9.92 4.97
N LEU A 11 0.54 -11.17 4.88
CA LEU A 11 1.70 -11.52 4.07
C LEU A 11 1.41 -11.33 2.57
N GLN A 12 2.33 -10.64 1.89
CA GLN A 12 2.31 -10.35 0.45
C GLN A 12 3.57 -10.95 -0.20
N PRO A 13 3.68 -12.29 -0.26
CA PRO A 13 4.79 -12.93 -0.96
C PRO A 13 4.77 -12.56 -2.46
N PRO A 14 5.91 -12.60 -3.14
CA PRO A 14 5.96 -12.41 -4.59
C PRO A 14 5.17 -13.50 -5.33
N GLY A 15 4.82 -13.24 -6.58
CA GLY A 15 4.21 -14.20 -7.50
C GLY A 15 4.79 -14.04 -8.90
N ASP A 16 4.09 -14.53 -9.93
CA ASP A 16 4.55 -14.46 -11.33
C ASP A 16 4.71 -13.02 -11.84
N THR A 17 3.98 -12.07 -11.25
CA THR A 17 4.12 -10.64 -11.52
C THR A 17 4.40 -9.89 -10.22
N PRO A 18 5.07 -8.72 -10.29
CA PRO A 18 5.34 -7.92 -9.10
C PRO A 18 4.06 -7.40 -8.45
N THR A 19 2.95 -7.29 -9.20
CA THR A 19 1.69 -6.75 -8.68
C THR A 19 0.85 -7.81 -7.97
N ARG A 20 0.21 -7.46 -6.86
CA ARG A 20 -0.67 -8.37 -6.12
C ARG A 20 -1.96 -7.68 -5.66
N ARG A 21 -3.12 -8.21 -6.09
CA ARG A 21 -4.44 -7.72 -5.67
C ARG A 21 -4.61 -7.72 -4.15
N SER A 22 -4.04 -8.71 -3.46
CA SER A 22 -4.15 -8.84 -2.00
C SER A 22 -3.50 -7.70 -1.22
N THR A 23 -2.60 -6.92 -1.83
CA THR A 23 -2.07 -5.68 -1.25
C THR A 23 -3.20 -4.67 -1.02
N PHE A 24 -4.09 -4.48 -2.00
CA PHE A 24 -5.23 -3.58 -1.84
C PHE A 24 -6.27 -4.14 -0.87
N ASP A 25 -6.55 -5.45 -0.95
CA ASP A 25 -7.50 -6.10 -0.03
C ASP A 25 -7.05 -5.99 1.44
N SER A 26 -5.74 -6.07 1.70
CA SER A 26 -5.17 -5.90 3.05
C SER A 26 -5.27 -4.46 3.53
N ILE A 27 -4.96 -3.47 2.69
CA ILE A 27 -5.14 -2.05 3.03
C ILE A 27 -6.61 -1.74 3.35
N VAL A 28 -7.55 -2.18 2.50
CA VAL A 28 -9.00 -1.98 2.72
C VAL A 28 -9.49 -2.71 3.97
N ALA A 29 -8.89 -3.85 4.32
CA ALA A 29 -9.20 -4.56 5.56
C ALA A 29 -8.54 -3.94 6.82
N GLY A 30 -7.70 -2.91 6.67
CA GLY A 30 -6.92 -2.36 7.79
C GLY A 30 -5.86 -3.34 8.31
N CYS A 31 -5.38 -4.25 7.46
CA CYS A 31 -4.36 -5.24 7.75
C CYS A 31 -3.02 -4.78 7.17
N ILE A 32 -1.98 -4.72 8.00
CA ILE A 32 -0.66 -4.19 7.63
C ILE A 32 -0.01 -5.14 6.60
N PRO A 33 0.25 -4.68 5.35
CA PRO A 33 0.92 -5.51 4.36
C PRO A 33 2.35 -5.86 4.79
N VAL A 34 2.75 -7.11 4.61
CA VAL A 34 4.12 -7.58 4.82
C VAL A 34 4.70 -7.99 3.48
N PHE A 35 5.61 -7.19 2.93
CA PHE A 35 6.22 -7.43 1.63
C PHE A 35 7.54 -8.18 1.76
N PHE A 36 7.88 -8.95 0.72
CA PHE A 36 9.10 -9.73 0.66
C PHE A 36 10.04 -9.38 -0.51
N GLU A 37 9.57 -8.50 -1.40
CA GLU A 37 10.34 -7.97 -2.53
C GLU A 37 10.03 -6.50 -2.76
N ASP A 38 11.06 -5.69 -3.03
CA ASP A 38 10.89 -4.26 -3.32
C ASP A 38 10.03 -4.02 -4.57
N GLN A 39 10.16 -4.89 -5.59
CA GLN A 39 9.35 -4.80 -6.79
C GLN A 39 7.86 -5.00 -6.52
N SER A 40 7.48 -5.83 -5.54
CA SER A 40 6.09 -5.98 -5.11
C SER A 40 5.61 -4.91 -4.15
N ALA A 41 6.55 -4.24 -3.48
CA ALA A 41 6.29 -3.13 -2.59
C ALA A 41 6.35 -1.80 -3.35
N LYS A 42 7.51 -1.16 -3.33
CA LYS A 42 7.72 0.27 -3.61
C LYS A 42 7.68 0.63 -5.09
N SER A 43 7.98 -0.32 -5.97
CA SER A 43 8.08 -0.03 -7.41
C SER A 43 6.74 0.02 -8.13
N GLN A 44 5.62 -0.28 -7.46
CA GLN A 44 4.29 -0.35 -8.06
C GLN A 44 3.37 0.70 -7.47
N TYR A 45 2.45 1.21 -8.29
CA TYR A 45 1.35 2.08 -7.85
C TYR A 45 1.76 3.39 -7.16
N GLY A 46 2.91 3.98 -7.52
CA GLY A 46 3.46 5.16 -6.84
C GLY A 46 2.51 6.37 -6.69
N TRP A 47 1.54 6.55 -7.59
CA TRP A 47 0.49 7.57 -7.40
C TRP A 47 -0.42 7.28 -6.20
N HIS A 48 -0.74 6.01 -5.97
CA HIS A 48 -1.65 5.56 -4.91
C HIS A 48 -0.92 5.23 -3.62
N LEU A 49 0.26 4.62 -3.73
CA LEU A 49 1.12 4.17 -2.63
C LEU A 49 2.50 4.82 -2.81
N PRO A 50 2.73 6.01 -2.24
CA PRO A 50 4.01 6.71 -2.37
C PRO A 50 5.13 5.92 -1.70
N GLU A 51 6.25 5.78 -2.40
CA GLU A 51 7.40 4.95 -2.00
C GLU A 51 7.94 5.34 -0.62
N GLU A 52 8.00 6.63 -0.35
CA GLU A 52 8.53 7.18 0.90
C GLU A 52 7.70 6.81 2.13
N GLN A 53 6.43 6.43 1.94
CA GLN A 53 5.50 6.12 3.03
C GLN A 53 5.45 4.63 3.36
N TYR A 54 6.10 3.75 2.57
CA TYR A 54 6.03 2.29 2.80
C TYR A 54 6.49 1.87 4.19
N GLY A 55 7.50 2.55 4.75
CA GLY A 55 7.97 2.29 6.12
C GLY A 55 6.97 2.68 7.21
N GLU A 56 5.92 3.43 6.88
CA GLU A 56 4.90 3.87 7.84
C GLU A 56 3.68 2.94 7.89
N PHE A 57 3.40 2.18 6.82
CA PHE A 57 2.18 1.36 6.73
C PHE A 57 2.44 -0.12 6.41
N SER A 58 3.68 -0.52 6.21
CA SER A 58 4.03 -1.89 5.82
C SER A 58 5.27 -2.39 6.55
N VAL A 59 5.43 -3.71 6.57
CA VAL A 59 6.66 -4.38 7.02
C VAL A 59 7.36 -4.96 5.80
N PHE A 60 8.68 -4.81 5.74
CA PHE A 60 9.50 -5.42 4.70
C PHE A 60 10.39 -6.50 5.32
N ILE A 61 10.35 -7.71 4.75
CA ILE A 61 11.16 -8.85 5.17
C ILE A 61 11.80 -9.45 3.91
N PRO A 62 13.11 -9.30 3.67
CA PRO A 62 13.74 -9.85 2.47
C PRO A 62 13.46 -11.36 2.33
N LYS A 63 12.96 -11.78 1.16
CA LYS A 63 12.64 -13.20 0.92
C LYS A 63 13.87 -14.09 1.13
N GLU A 64 15.06 -13.59 0.82
CA GLU A 64 16.31 -14.33 0.92
C GLU A 64 16.63 -14.70 2.37
N ASP A 65 16.29 -13.83 3.32
CA ASP A 65 16.50 -14.08 4.75
C ASP A 65 15.56 -15.20 5.24
N VAL A 66 14.33 -15.25 4.72
CA VAL A 66 13.35 -16.29 5.06
C VAL A 66 13.73 -17.63 4.43
N VAL A 67 14.05 -17.64 3.13
CA VAL A 67 14.26 -18.87 2.35
C VAL A 67 15.64 -19.48 2.58
N PHE A 68 16.69 -18.66 2.66
CA PHE A 68 18.07 -19.14 2.67
C PHE A 68 18.77 -18.99 4.03
N LYS A 69 18.28 -18.11 4.92
CA LYS A 69 18.95 -17.81 6.20
C LYS A 69 18.16 -18.25 7.44
N GLY A 70 17.02 -18.92 7.25
CA GLY A 70 16.22 -19.49 8.35
C GLY A 70 15.49 -18.45 9.21
N LEU A 71 15.34 -17.21 8.73
CA LEU A 71 14.59 -16.18 9.44
C LEU A 71 13.10 -16.57 9.53
N ARG A 72 12.57 -16.66 10.75
CA ARG A 72 11.14 -16.94 10.96
C ARG A 72 10.36 -15.63 10.90
N VAL A 73 9.45 -15.52 9.93
CA VAL A 73 8.55 -14.36 9.75
C VAL A 73 7.80 -14.02 11.04
N LEU A 74 7.35 -15.05 11.78
CA LEU A 74 6.60 -14.86 13.02
C LEU A 74 7.42 -14.12 14.09
N ASP A 75 8.73 -14.41 14.20
CA ASP A 75 9.60 -13.76 15.19
C ASP A 75 9.75 -12.28 14.90
N VAL A 76 9.90 -11.92 13.62
CA VAL A 76 9.97 -10.52 13.19
C VAL A 76 8.66 -9.80 13.52
N LEU A 77 7.51 -10.37 13.17
CA LEU A 77 6.23 -9.72 13.40
C LEU A 77 5.87 -9.62 14.90
N MET A 78 6.30 -10.59 15.72
CA MET A 78 6.10 -10.56 17.17
C MET A 78 7.04 -9.61 17.89
N SER A 79 8.20 -9.27 17.32
CA SER A 79 9.13 -8.30 17.91
C SER A 79 8.68 -6.86 17.74
N ILE A 80 7.76 -6.58 16.81
CA ILE A 80 7.20 -5.24 16.59
C ILE A 80 6.32 -4.85 17.79
N PRO A 81 6.64 -3.73 18.49
CA PRO A 81 5.87 -3.28 19.63
C PRO A 81 4.40 -2.99 19.25
N ARG A 82 3.46 -3.29 20.16
CA ARG A 82 2.03 -3.06 19.90
C ARG A 82 1.68 -1.61 19.56
N GLY A 83 2.39 -0.64 20.14
CA GLY A 83 2.22 0.78 19.81
C GLY A 83 2.59 1.08 18.35
N GLU A 84 3.64 0.44 17.86
CA GLU A 84 4.09 0.56 16.48
C GLU A 84 3.12 -0.13 15.51
N VAL A 85 2.61 -1.31 15.86
CA VAL A 85 1.53 -1.98 15.11
C VAL A 85 0.29 -1.08 15.00
N ARG A 86 -0.09 -0.40 16.09
CA ARG A 86 -1.21 0.53 16.06
C ARG A 86 -0.94 1.72 15.14
N ARG A 87 0.25 2.33 15.22
CA ARG A 87 0.66 3.44 14.35
C ARG A 87 0.61 3.04 12.87
N MET A 88 1.18 1.89 12.52
CA MET A 88 1.12 1.36 11.16
C MET A 88 -0.32 1.13 10.70
N ARG A 89 -1.17 0.56 11.56
CA ARG A 89 -2.59 0.34 11.24
C ARG A 89 -3.34 1.64 11.01
N ASP A 90 -3.10 2.66 11.84
CA ASP A 90 -3.70 3.99 11.67
C ASP A 90 -3.28 4.61 10.32
N LYS A 91 -2.00 4.45 9.93
CA LYS A 91 -1.53 4.85 8.60
C LYS A 91 -2.19 4.06 7.47
N VAL A 92 -2.38 2.74 7.60
CA VAL A 92 -3.14 1.94 6.62
C VAL A 92 -4.56 2.48 6.44
N LEU A 93 -5.24 2.84 7.54
CA LEU A 93 -6.59 3.43 7.49
C LEU A 93 -6.60 4.82 6.82
N GLU A 94 -5.55 5.62 7.03
CA GLU A 94 -5.36 6.90 6.35
C GLU A 94 -5.19 6.71 4.83
N MET A 95 -4.44 5.69 4.42
CA MET A 95 -4.13 5.37 3.01
C MET A 95 -5.31 4.73 2.27
N MET A 96 -6.25 4.11 2.97
CA MET A 96 -7.37 3.34 2.41
C MET A 96 -8.15 4.05 1.28
N PRO A 97 -8.53 5.35 1.38
CA PRO A 97 -9.26 6.02 0.29
C PRO A 97 -8.49 6.06 -1.02
N ARG A 98 -7.15 6.05 -0.98
CA ARG A 98 -6.29 6.18 -2.17
C ARG A 98 -6.33 4.94 -3.07
N VAL A 99 -6.81 3.81 -2.57
CA VAL A 99 -6.81 2.52 -3.29
C VAL A 99 -8.22 1.97 -3.55
N MET A 100 -9.26 2.74 -3.24
CA MET A 100 -10.64 2.36 -3.50
C MET A 100 -11.42 3.49 -4.16
N TYR A 101 -12.47 3.13 -4.90
CA TYR A 101 -13.43 4.12 -5.39
C TYR A 101 -14.42 4.49 -4.31
N ARG A 102 -14.70 5.78 -4.19
CA ARG A 102 -15.68 6.31 -3.26
C ARG A 102 -17.08 5.93 -3.73
N LYS A 103 -17.89 5.42 -2.79
CA LYS A 103 -19.30 5.10 -3.06
C LYS A 103 -20.12 6.39 -3.21
N HIS A 104 -21.10 6.38 -4.11
CA HIS A 104 -22.10 7.45 -4.15
C HIS A 104 -22.84 7.55 -2.80
N GLY A 105 -23.05 8.78 -2.30
CA GLY A 105 -23.65 9.01 -0.99
C GLY A 105 -22.70 8.81 0.21
N SER A 106 -21.38 8.68 0.00
CA SER A 106 -20.40 8.63 1.09
C SER A 106 -20.46 9.88 2.00
N SER A 107 -19.99 9.70 3.24
CA SER A 107 -19.93 10.77 4.25
C SER A 107 -19.11 11.98 3.77
N LEU A 108 -19.39 13.15 4.35
CA LEU A 108 -18.70 14.40 4.02
C LEU A 108 -17.17 14.29 4.22
N ALA A 109 -16.75 13.56 5.27
CA ALA A 109 -15.34 13.30 5.54
C ALA A 109 -14.63 12.54 4.41
N LEU A 110 -15.33 11.61 3.75
CA LEU A 110 -14.80 10.90 2.57
C LEU A 110 -14.93 11.73 1.28
N LYS A 111 -15.90 12.64 1.20
CA LYS A 111 -16.05 13.58 0.06
C LYS A 111 -14.86 14.55 -0.05
N ASN A 112 -14.28 14.94 1.09
CA ASN A 112 -13.14 15.85 1.13
C ASN A 112 -11.78 15.17 0.90
N LYS A 113 -11.74 13.84 0.73
CA LYS A 113 -10.53 13.08 0.39
C LYS A 113 -10.59 12.68 -1.08
N LYS A 114 -9.44 12.71 -1.76
CA LYS A 114 -9.27 12.12 -3.09
C LYS A 114 -9.33 10.60 -2.99
N ASP A 115 -10.13 9.98 -3.83
CA ASP A 115 -10.19 8.53 -3.95
C ASP A 115 -9.21 8.00 -5.02
N ALA A 116 -9.21 6.69 -5.27
CA ALA A 116 -8.34 6.11 -6.29
C ALA A 116 -8.59 6.69 -7.70
N PHE A 117 -9.83 7.00 -8.06
CA PHE A 117 -10.14 7.56 -9.37
C PHE A 117 -9.61 9.00 -9.49
N ASP A 118 -9.87 9.83 -8.48
CA ASP A 118 -9.38 11.21 -8.42
C ASP A 118 -7.86 11.27 -8.59
N ILE A 119 -7.14 10.41 -7.88
CA ILE A 119 -5.67 10.30 -7.93
C ILE A 119 -5.19 9.91 -9.33
N ALA A 120 -5.83 8.91 -9.95
CA ALA A 120 -5.43 8.42 -11.27
C ALA A 120 -5.62 9.48 -12.37
N VAL A 121 -6.74 10.21 -12.34
CA VAL A 121 -7.03 11.29 -13.30
C VAL A 121 -6.03 12.43 -13.11
N GLU A 122 -5.79 12.87 -11.88
CA GLU A 122 -4.83 13.94 -11.61
C GLU A 122 -3.41 13.56 -12.03
N GLY A 123 -2.95 12.35 -11.67
CA GLY A 123 -1.65 11.83 -12.08
C GLY A 123 -1.49 11.78 -13.60
N THR A 124 -2.55 11.38 -14.31
CA THR A 124 -2.58 11.36 -15.78
C THR A 124 -2.44 12.77 -16.36
N LEU A 125 -3.22 13.74 -15.85
CA LEU A 125 -3.14 15.13 -16.30
C LEU A 125 -1.77 15.76 -16.03
N GLN A 126 -1.16 15.48 -14.88
CA GLN A 126 0.19 15.96 -14.56
C GLN A 126 1.25 15.36 -15.50
N ARG A 127 1.13 14.06 -15.79
CA ARG A 127 2.03 13.38 -16.74
C ARG A 127 1.91 13.96 -18.15
N ILE A 128 0.69 14.24 -18.62
CA ILE A 128 0.47 14.91 -19.92
C ILE A 128 1.12 16.29 -19.92
N LYS A 129 0.91 17.10 -18.88
CA LYS A 129 1.52 18.43 -18.76
C LYS A 129 3.05 18.39 -18.74
N SER A 130 3.66 17.43 -18.04
CA SER A 130 5.13 17.25 -18.05
C SER A 130 5.64 16.99 -19.46
N ARG A 131 5.00 16.06 -20.17
CA ARG A 131 5.40 15.70 -21.53
C ARG A 131 5.21 16.83 -22.54
N LEU A 132 4.13 17.59 -22.43
CA LEU A 132 3.92 18.76 -23.30
C LEU A 132 5.04 19.79 -23.10
N LYS A 133 5.44 20.06 -21.85
CA LYS A 133 6.59 20.94 -21.54
C LYS A 133 7.90 20.42 -22.10
N GLU A 134 8.17 19.12 -22.00
CA GLU A 134 9.37 18.48 -22.56
C GLU A 134 9.46 18.62 -24.10
N VAL A 135 8.31 18.64 -24.78
CA VAL A 135 8.21 18.76 -26.24
C VAL A 135 8.03 20.23 -26.70
N GLY A 136 8.04 21.19 -25.78
CA GLY A 136 7.90 22.63 -26.09
C GLY A 136 6.50 23.06 -26.54
N LEU A 137 5.50 22.20 -26.41
CA LEU A 137 4.09 22.51 -26.66
C LEU A 137 3.49 23.01 -25.34
N LYS A 138 2.98 24.25 -25.33
CA LYS A 138 2.27 24.81 -24.18
C LYS A 138 0.82 24.36 -24.14
#